data_AF-A0A532TTU4-F1
#
_entry.id   AF-A0A532TTU4-F1
#
_cell.length_a   1.000
_cell.length_b   1.000
_cell.length_c   1.000
_cell.angle_alpha   90.00
_cell.angle_beta   90.00
_cell.angle_gamma   90.00
#
_symmetry.space_group_name_H-M   'P 1'
#
loop_
_entity.id
_entity.type
_entity.pdbx_description
1 polymer ?
#
loop_
_entity_poly.entity_id
_entity_poly.type
_entity_poly.pdbx_seq_one_letter_code
_entity_poly.pdbx_strand_id
1 'polypeptide(L)'
;MGLNPEEKNLIGSMKRFCYWCGALEAERGPLIGGLCQRCFAEGNRLLRAPAELEVTICGRCGAHLIGKRWHEAGEGDAIADAVRATVLSSLKVARLTDAGIKFLRPHEVPELELRVEPKLTEGVIKIRAHGKVHELQVKPQLEEARVKFSLKRSTCDVCGLKSARHYEAILQVRGKFTRERYSEIRKMLQQLAAEAGKREKAAFIANVKEQREGFDLYVNPASLARRMASMLKSWFRAEIKESAKLVGQTRDGRKKFRFSILARLPSERG
;
A
#
# COMPACT_ATOMS: atom_id res chain seq x y z
N MET A 1 -15.15 -55.87 -50.60
CA MET A 1 -13.67 -55.81 -50.59
C MET A 1 -13.27 -54.87 -49.48
N GLY A 2 -12.97 -55.43 -48.31
CA GLY A 2 -12.57 -54.66 -47.14
C GLY A 2 -11.09 -54.27 -47.25
N LEU A 3 -10.78 -53.02 -46.93
CA LEU A 3 -9.41 -52.52 -46.88
C LEU A 3 -8.57 -53.34 -45.89
N ASN A 4 -7.34 -53.67 -46.28
CA ASN A 4 -6.35 -54.39 -45.49
C ASN A 4 -6.11 -53.67 -44.14
N PRO A 5 -6.00 -54.37 -42.99
CA PRO A 5 -5.60 -53.77 -41.72
C PRO A 5 -4.34 -52.90 -41.78
N GLU A 6 -3.41 -53.19 -42.70
CA GLU A 6 -2.19 -52.41 -42.91
C GLU A 6 -2.43 -51.09 -43.66
N GLU A 7 -3.46 -51.00 -44.50
CA GLU A 7 -3.82 -49.78 -45.25
C GLU A 7 -4.61 -48.78 -44.40
N LYS A 8 -5.25 -49.24 -43.30
CA LYS A 8 -5.86 -48.35 -42.30
C LYS A 8 -4.84 -47.62 -41.43
N ASN A 9 -3.57 -48.05 -41.43
CA ASN A 9 -2.47 -47.41 -40.71
C ASN A 9 -1.70 -46.36 -41.56
N LEU A 10 -2.19 -46.04 -42.76
CA LEU A 10 -1.61 -45.05 -43.68
C LEU A 10 -2.41 -43.75 -43.79
N ILE A 11 -3.33 -43.48 -42.85
CA ILE A 11 -3.62 -42.08 -42.47
C ILE A 11 -2.50 -41.68 -41.52
N GLY A 12 -1.30 -41.54 -42.09
CA GLY A 12 -0.09 -41.21 -41.37
C GLY A 12 -0.34 -39.98 -40.53
N SER A 13 -0.14 -40.13 -39.21
CA SER A 13 -0.09 -39.06 -38.22
C SER A 13 0.43 -37.78 -38.87
N MET A 14 -0.48 -36.86 -39.20
CA MET A 14 -0.11 -35.58 -39.80
C MET A 14 0.84 -34.93 -38.82
N LYS A 15 2.13 -34.93 -39.16
CA LYS A 15 3.18 -34.41 -38.29
C LYS A 15 2.85 -32.94 -38.04
N ARG A 16 2.42 -32.63 -36.84
CA ARG A 16 2.08 -31.26 -36.44
C ARG A 16 3.38 -30.44 -36.45
N PHE A 17 3.31 -29.24 -37.01
CA PHE A 17 4.47 -28.36 -37.14
C PHE A 17 4.10 -26.93 -36.75
N CYS A 18 5.12 -26.16 -36.39
CA CYS A 18 4.97 -24.74 -36.09
C CYS A 18 4.68 -23.96 -37.39
N TYR A 19 3.55 -23.26 -37.47
CA TYR A 19 3.20 -22.50 -38.68
C TYR A 19 4.15 -21.32 -38.96
N TRP A 20 4.93 -20.86 -37.97
CA TRP A 20 5.86 -19.74 -38.12
C TRP A 20 7.26 -20.15 -38.59
N CYS A 21 7.81 -21.25 -38.07
CA CYS A 21 9.18 -21.68 -38.38
C CYS A 21 9.30 -23.09 -38.99
N GLY A 22 8.20 -23.81 -39.21
CA GLY A 22 8.17 -25.14 -39.83
C GLY A 22 8.65 -26.29 -38.95
N ALA A 23 9.16 -26.03 -37.74
CA ALA A 23 9.68 -27.08 -36.86
C ALA A 23 8.59 -28.06 -36.42
N LEU A 24 8.91 -29.36 -36.42
CA LEU A 24 7.97 -30.40 -36.01
C LEU A 24 7.72 -30.37 -34.49
N GLU A 25 6.51 -30.69 -34.08
CA GLU A 25 6.12 -30.79 -32.66
C GLU A 25 7.01 -31.78 -31.89
N ALA A 26 7.39 -32.89 -32.52
CA ALA A 26 8.31 -33.88 -31.94
C ALA A 26 9.72 -33.32 -31.66
N GLU A 27 10.17 -32.31 -32.41
CA GLU A 27 11.50 -31.72 -32.26
C GLU A 27 11.52 -30.58 -31.24
N ARG A 28 10.43 -29.80 -31.15
CA ARG A 28 10.39 -28.56 -30.36
C ARG A 28 9.30 -28.51 -29.28
N GLY A 29 8.75 -29.68 -28.94
CA GLY A 29 7.74 -29.84 -27.91
C GLY A 29 6.35 -29.42 -28.36
N PRO A 30 5.36 -29.50 -27.44
CA PRO A 30 3.96 -29.30 -27.75
C PRO A 30 3.72 -27.92 -28.37
N LEU A 31 2.86 -27.88 -29.39
CA LEU A 31 2.48 -26.62 -30.03
C LEU A 31 1.45 -25.87 -29.18
N ILE A 32 1.62 -24.55 -29.10
CA ILE A 32 0.70 -23.64 -28.41
C ILE A 32 0.02 -22.79 -29.48
N GLY A 33 -1.27 -23.03 -29.72
CA GLY A 33 -2.00 -22.37 -30.80
C GLY A 33 -1.36 -22.53 -32.18
N GLY A 34 -0.60 -23.63 -32.42
CA GLY A 34 0.12 -23.87 -33.66
C GLY A 34 1.55 -23.31 -33.72
N LEU A 35 2.05 -22.68 -32.64
CA LEU A 35 3.44 -22.23 -32.52
C LEU A 35 4.28 -23.20 -31.68
N CYS A 36 5.54 -23.42 -32.05
CA CYS A 36 6.48 -24.09 -31.15
C CYS A 36 6.85 -23.19 -29.97
N GLN A 37 7.43 -23.78 -28.93
CA GLN A 37 7.79 -23.14 -27.66
C GLN A 37 8.59 -21.83 -27.85
N ARG A 38 9.55 -21.82 -28.78
CA ARG A 38 10.38 -20.65 -29.09
C ARG A 38 9.56 -19.53 -29.74
N CYS A 39 8.88 -19.81 -30.85
CA CYS A 39 8.11 -18.80 -31.58
C CYS A 39 6.96 -18.25 -30.73
N PHE A 40 6.36 -19.10 -29.88
CA PHE A 40 5.35 -18.66 -28.91
C PHE A 40 5.93 -17.64 -27.93
N ALA A 41 7.08 -17.94 -27.30
CA ALA A 41 7.72 -17.03 -26.33
C ALA A 41 8.21 -15.72 -26.98
N GLU A 42 8.75 -15.77 -28.21
CA GLU A 42 9.16 -14.58 -28.96
C GLU A 42 7.97 -13.66 -29.29
N GLY A 43 6.80 -14.25 -29.62
CA GLY A 43 5.60 -13.49 -29.96
C GLY A 43 4.76 -13.04 -28.76
N ASN A 44 4.92 -13.66 -27.58
CA ASN A 44 4.06 -13.44 -26.41
C ASN A 44 4.88 -13.02 -25.18
N ARG A 45 4.87 -11.72 -24.89
CA ARG A 45 5.53 -11.15 -23.71
C ARG A 45 4.80 -11.56 -22.43
N LEU A 46 5.58 -11.94 -21.42
CA LEU A 46 5.14 -12.25 -20.05
C LEU A 46 4.84 -10.98 -19.28
N LEU A 47 5.68 -9.96 -19.44
CA LEU A 47 5.63 -8.76 -18.62
C LEU A 47 5.26 -7.52 -19.44
N ARG A 48 4.17 -6.87 -19.05
CA ARG A 48 3.82 -5.53 -19.53
C ARG A 48 4.17 -4.52 -18.44
N ALA A 49 5.26 -3.80 -18.67
CA ALA A 49 5.75 -2.72 -17.82
C ALA A 49 5.63 -1.36 -18.56
N PRO A 50 5.35 -0.26 -17.83
CA PRO A 50 5.42 1.08 -18.42
C PRO A 50 6.87 1.45 -18.77
N ALA A 51 7.08 2.31 -19.76
CA ALA A 51 8.42 2.81 -20.09
C ALA A 51 8.94 3.81 -19.05
N GLU A 52 8.04 4.63 -18.50
CA GLU A 52 8.32 5.67 -17.52
C GLU A 52 7.29 5.65 -16.39
N LEU A 53 7.70 6.08 -15.19
CA LEU A 53 6.88 6.07 -13.98
C LEU A 53 7.13 7.33 -13.13
N GLU A 54 6.09 8.07 -12.76
CA GLU A 54 6.19 9.13 -11.76
C GLU A 54 5.92 8.54 -10.36
N VAL A 55 6.89 8.66 -9.46
CA VAL A 55 6.78 8.19 -8.07
C VAL A 55 6.58 9.39 -7.16
N THR A 56 5.42 9.46 -6.50
CA THR A 56 5.08 10.58 -5.61
C THR A 56 5.34 10.22 -4.15
N ILE A 57 6.15 11.04 -3.47
CA ILE A 57 6.57 10.86 -2.08
C ILE A 57 6.26 12.13 -1.27
N CYS A 58 5.88 11.94 -0.01
CA CYS A 58 5.71 13.02 0.94
C CYS A 58 7.07 13.55 1.38
N GLY A 59 7.33 14.83 1.11
CA GLY A 59 8.60 15.47 1.47
C GLY A 59 8.85 15.59 2.98
N ARG A 60 7.88 15.28 3.84
CA ARG A 60 7.99 15.41 5.31
C ARG A 60 8.13 14.08 6.06
N CYS A 61 7.42 13.04 5.62
CA CYS A 61 7.40 11.76 6.32
C CYS A 61 7.81 10.57 5.46
N GLY A 62 8.11 10.77 4.17
CA GLY A 62 8.50 9.69 3.28
C GLY A 62 7.36 8.77 2.83
N ALA A 63 6.12 8.97 3.29
CA ALA A 63 4.95 8.26 2.78
C ALA A 63 4.87 8.38 1.25
N HIS A 64 4.33 7.40 0.55
CA HIS A 64 4.26 7.40 -0.91
C HIS A 64 2.84 7.17 -1.42
N LEU A 65 2.54 7.66 -2.63
CA LEU A 65 1.21 7.61 -3.21
C LEU A 65 1.10 6.45 -4.21
N ILE A 66 0.15 5.55 -3.99
CA ILE A 66 -0.23 4.51 -4.94
C ILE A 66 -1.68 4.73 -5.36
N GLY A 67 -1.90 4.99 -6.65
CA GLY A 67 -3.21 5.39 -7.17
C GLY A 67 -3.70 6.67 -6.49
N LYS A 68 -4.67 6.55 -5.58
CA LYS A 68 -5.26 7.67 -4.82
C LYS A 68 -5.06 7.56 -3.30
N ARG A 69 -4.23 6.63 -2.84
CA ARG A 69 -4.02 6.36 -1.41
C ARG A 69 -2.56 6.55 -1.02
N TRP A 70 -2.36 7.21 0.11
CA TRP A 70 -1.05 7.34 0.74
C TRP A 70 -0.74 6.11 1.57
N HIS A 71 0.45 5.56 1.37
CA HIS A 71 0.99 4.45 2.11
C HIS A 71 2.17 4.93 2.96
N GLU A 72 2.26 4.44 4.20
CA GLU A 72 3.33 4.83 5.10
C GLU A 72 4.69 4.38 4.57
N ALA A 73 5.75 5.10 4.94
CA ALA A 73 7.11 4.67 4.65
C ALA A 73 7.43 3.40 5.45
N GLY A 74 8.01 2.41 4.80
CA GLY A 74 8.54 1.21 5.45
C GLY A 74 9.78 1.51 6.29
N GLU A 75 10.29 0.47 6.94
CA GLU A 75 11.60 0.52 7.59
C GLU A 75 12.70 0.41 6.52
N GLY A 76 13.60 1.40 6.45
CA GLY A 76 14.69 1.43 5.47
C GLY A 76 14.62 2.62 4.52
N ASP A 77 14.98 2.39 3.25
CA ASP A 77 15.01 3.44 2.22
C ASP A 77 13.60 3.68 1.67
N ALA A 78 12.95 4.72 2.21
CA ALA A 78 11.61 5.14 1.81
C ALA A 78 11.48 5.42 0.30
N ILE A 79 12.54 5.88 -0.37
CA ILE A 79 12.51 6.13 -1.81
C ILE A 79 12.53 4.81 -2.57
N ALA A 80 13.44 3.91 -2.22
CA ALA A 80 13.52 2.59 -2.86
C ALA A 80 12.21 1.81 -2.71
N ASP A 81 11.60 1.87 -1.52
CA ASP A 81 10.33 1.20 -1.25
C ASP A 81 9.17 1.83 -2.00
N ALA A 82 9.10 3.17 -2.06
CA ALA A 82 8.11 3.88 -2.87
C ALA A 82 8.22 3.50 -4.35
N VAL A 83 9.45 3.45 -4.89
CA VAL A 83 9.72 3.06 -6.28
C VAL A 83 9.26 1.62 -6.52
N ARG A 84 9.64 0.67 -5.65
CA ARG A 84 9.22 -0.73 -5.73
C ARG A 84 7.70 -0.89 -5.70
N ALA A 85 7.05 -0.26 -4.73
CA ALA A 85 5.60 -0.39 -4.57
C ALA A 85 4.84 0.22 -5.76
N THR A 86 5.30 1.37 -6.26
CA THR A 86 4.68 2.05 -7.41
C THR A 86 4.81 1.21 -8.67
N VAL A 87 6.00 0.65 -8.96
CA VAL A 87 6.18 -0.19 -10.16
C VAL A 87 5.36 -1.47 -10.06
N LEU A 88 5.38 -2.16 -8.92
CA LEU A 88 4.59 -3.39 -8.72
C LEU A 88 3.09 -3.15 -8.95
N SER A 89 2.56 -1.99 -8.52
CA SER A 89 1.16 -1.62 -8.75
C SER A 89 0.82 -1.37 -10.22
N SER A 90 1.83 -1.06 -11.06
CA SER A 90 1.69 -0.75 -12.48
C SER A 90 1.96 -1.94 -13.39
N LEU A 91 2.68 -2.96 -12.91
CA LEU A 91 3.01 -4.15 -13.71
C LEU A 91 1.77 -4.98 -14.01
N LYS A 92 1.78 -5.56 -15.22
CA LYS A 92 0.82 -6.57 -15.65
C LYS A 92 1.54 -7.79 -16.18
N VAL A 93 1.01 -8.96 -15.84
CA VAL A 93 1.51 -10.27 -16.26
C VAL A 93 0.51 -10.84 -17.25
N ALA A 94 0.98 -11.20 -18.44
CA ALA A 94 0.13 -11.78 -19.46
C ALA A 94 -0.10 -13.27 -19.17
N ARG A 95 -1.35 -13.70 -19.27
CA ARG A 95 -1.74 -15.10 -19.27
C ARG A 95 -2.66 -15.36 -20.45
N LEU A 96 -2.22 -16.19 -21.38
CA LEU A 96 -3.04 -16.65 -22.49
C LEU A 96 -3.93 -17.81 -22.01
N THR A 97 -5.22 -17.69 -22.34
CA THR A 97 -6.27 -18.69 -22.07
C THR A 97 -7.08 -18.91 -23.35
N ASP A 98 -7.99 -19.89 -23.37
CA ASP A 98 -8.89 -20.11 -24.52
C ASP A 98 -9.75 -18.89 -24.85
N ALA A 99 -10.05 -18.05 -23.86
CA ALA A 99 -10.79 -16.80 -24.03
C ALA A 99 -9.90 -15.62 -24.49
N GLY A 100 -8.61 -15.85 -24.74
CA GLY A 100 -7.62 -14.83 -25.11
C GLY A 100 -6.67 -14.44 -23.97
N ILE A 101 -5.95 -13.33 -24.16
CA ILE A 101 -4.94 -12.83 -23.22
C ILE A 101 -5.60 -12.08 -22.06
N LYS A 102 -5.32 -12.51 -20.84
CA LYS A 102 -5.64 -11.83 -19.59
C LYS A 102 -4.42 -11.12 -19.04
N PHE A 103 -4.63 -9.95 -18.43
CA PHE A 103 -3.59 -9.18 -17.75
C PHE A 103 -3.83 -9.19 -16.25
N LEU A 104 -2.98 -9.93 -15.53
CA LEU A 104 -3.05 -10.13 -14.08
C LEU A 104 -2.05 -9.23 -13.38
N ARG A 105 -2.27 -8.92 -12.10
CA ARG A 105 -1.25 -8.31 -11.24
C ARG A 105 -0.24 -9.38 -10.81
N PRO A 106 1.01 -9.01 -10.51
CA PRO A 106 2.03 -9.98 -10.12
C PRO A 106 1.61 -10.93 -8.99
N HIS A 107 0.93 -10.45 -7.96
CA HIS A 107 0.50 -11.27 -6.82
C HIS A 107 -0.66 -12.24 -7.14
N GLU A 108 -1.27 -12.12 -8.32
CA GLU A 108 -2.34 -13.01 -8.79
C GLU A 108 -1.78 -14.23 -9.56
N VAL A 109 -0.45 -14.30 -9.73
CA VAL A 109 0.25 -15.38 -10.46
C VAL A 109 1.26 -16.04 -9.52
N PRO A 110 0.86 -17.12 -8.80
CA PRO A 110 1.72 -17.76 -7.80
C PRO A 110 3.04 -18.32 -8.36
N GLU A 111 3.04 -18.78 -9.61
CA GLU A 111 4.24 -19.33 -10.27
C GLU A 111 5.20 -18.26 -10.84
N LEU A 112 4.89 -16.97 -10.67
CA LEU A 112 5.74 -15.89 -11.16
C LEU A 112 6.88 -15.61 -10.18
N GLU A 113 8.11 -15.81 -10.65
CA GLU A 113 9.29 -15.28 -9.97
C GLU A 113 9.58 -13.87 -10.49
N LEU A 114 9.40 -12.86 -9.63
CA LEU A 114 9.61 -11.46 -9.98
C LEU A 114 10.70 -10.84 -9.10
N ARG A 115 11.73 -10.28 -9.73
CA ARG A 115 12.74 -9.45 -9.08
C ARG A 115 12.64 -8.01 -9.57
N VAL A 116 12.55 -7.08 -8.63
CA VAL A 116 12.48 -5.64 -8.88
C VAL A 116 13.64 -4.95 -8.19
N GLU A 117 14.53 -4.37 -8.97
CA GLU A 117 15.75 -3.72 -8.50
C GLU A 117 15.77 -2.24 -8.90
N PRO A 118 15.38 -1.32 -8.00
CA PRO A 118 15.58 0.11 -8.20
C PRO A 118 17.07 0.44 -8.24
N LYS A 119 17.50 1.17 -9.27
CA LYS A 119 18.82 1.81 -9.36
C LYS A 119 18.62 3.32 -9.23
N LEU A 120 18.59 3.80 -7.99
CA LEU A 120 18.16 5.17 -7.67
C LEU A 120 19.03 6.25 -8.33
N THR A 121 20.35 6.04 -8.37
CA THR A 121 21.32 6.95 -9.00
C THR A 121 21.16 7.02 -10.52
N GLU A 122 20.77 5.91 -11.15
CA GLU A 122 20.54 5.81 -12.58
C GLU A 122 19.13 6.29 -12.99
N GLY A 123 18.21 6.48 -12.03
CA GLY A 123 16.82 6.84 -12.33
C GLY A 123 16.05 5.72 -13.06
N VAL A 124 16.47 4.46 -12.89
CA VAL A 124 15.85 3.31 -13.56
C VAL A 124 15.51 2.18 -12.59
N ILE A 125 14.56 1.36 -12.98
CA ILE A 125 14.15 0.13 -12.31
C ILE A 125 14.46 -1.03 -13.25
N LYS A 126 15.28 -1.98 -12.81
CA LYS A 126 15.51 -3.24 -13.52
C LYS A 126 14.52 -4.27 -13.00
N ILE A 127 13.79 -4.89 -13.91
CA ILE A 127 12.79 -5.91 -13.59
C ILE A 127 13.15 -7.18 -14.32
N ARG A 128 13.12 -8.30 -13.60
CA ARG A 128 13.33 -9.63 -14.13
C ARG A 128 12.15 -10.50 -13.74
N ALA A 129 11.40 -10.95 -14.74
CA ALA A 129 10.22 -11.79 -14.57
C ALA A 129 10.51 -13.17 -15.16
N HIS A 130 10.24 -14.22 -14.40
CA HIS A 130 10.41 -15.60 -14.81
C HIS A 130 9.09 -16.34 -14.54
N GLY A 131 8.46 -16.82 -15.62
CA GLY A 131 7.10 -17.37 -15.53
C GLY A 131 6.56 -17.84 -16.88
N LYS A 132 5.32 -18.34 -16.88
CA LYS A 132 4.65 -18.85 -18.09
C LYS A 132 3.47 -17.96 -18.49
N VAL A 133 3.40 -17.62 -19.77
CA VAL A 133 2.24 -17.00 -20.41
C VAL A 133 1.14 -18.03 -20.69
N HIS A 134 1.50 -19.28 -21.00
CA HIS A 134 0.54 -20.34 -21.30
C HIS A 134 0.92 -21.64 -20.57
N GLU A 135 -0.07 -22.44 -20.18
CA GLU A 135 0.14 -23.68 -19.39
C GLU A 135 0.95 -24.74 -20.15
N LEU A 136 0.72 -24.87 -21.46
CA LEU A 136 1.46 -25.77 -22.35
C LEU A 136 2.92 -25.35 -22.61
N GLN A 137 3.41 -24.27 -22.00
CA GLN A 137 4.83 -23.95 -22.07
C GLN A 137 5.64 -24.97 -21.28
N VAL A 138 6.62 -25.60 -21.95
CA VAL A 138 7.51 -26.59 -21.32
C VAL A 138 8.41 -25.92 -20.28
N LYS A 139 9.01 -24.78 -20.65
CA LYS A 139 9.88 -23.99 -19.77
C LYS A 139 9.28 -22.60 -19.55
N PRO A 140 9.39 -22.02 -18.35
CA PRO A 140 9.07 -20.61 -18.15
C PRO A 140 10.00 -19.72 -18.98
N GLN A 141 9.51 -18.57 -19.40
CA GLN A 141 10.31 -17.57 -20.10
C GLN A 141 10.90 -16.58 -19.09
N LEU A 142 12.13 -16.15 -19.40
CA LEU A 142 12.80 -15.07 -18.69
C LEU A 142 12.62 -13.79 -19.49
N GLU A 143 12.00 -12.78 -18.89
CA GLU A 143 11.82 -11.47 -19.50
C GLU A 143 12.42 -10.38 -18.61
N GLU A 144 13.18 -9.48 -19.24
CA GLU A 144 13.78 -8.33 -18.58
C GLU A 144 13.16 -7.03 -19.09
N ALA A 145 12.86 -6.13 -18.17
CA ALA A 145 12.35 -4.80 -18.49
C ALA A 145 13.15 -3.73 -17.74
N ARG A 146 13.27 -2.56 -18.37
CA ARG A 146 13.84 -1.35 -17.77
C ARG A 146 12.78 -0.26 -17.79
N VAL A 147 12.51 0.31 -16.61
CA VAL A 147 11.53 1.38 -16.43
C VAL A 147 12.26 2.60 -15.92
N LYS A 148 12.17 3.74 -16.59
CA LYS A 148 12.67 5.01 -16.05
C LYS A 148 11.70 5.52 -14.99
N PHE A 149 12.19 6.18 -13.95
CA PHE A 149 11.31 6.81 -12.99
C PHE A 149 11.74 8.23 -12.63
N SER A 150 10.77 9.06 -12.28
CA SER A 150 10.97 10.39 -11.72
C SER A 150 10.38 10.48 -10.31
N LEU A 151 10.96 11.33 -9.46
CA LEU A 151 10.46 11.57 -8.12
C LEU A 151 9.70 12.89 -8.07
N LYS A 152 8.47 12.84 -7.54
CA LYS A 152 7.66 14.02 -7.26
C LYS A 152 7.45 14.16 -5.77
N ARG A 153 7.76 15.35 -5.23
CA ARG A 153 7.50 15.65 -3.83
C ARG A 153 6.14 16.33 -3.67
N SER A 154 5.35 15.84 -2.72
CA SER A 154 4.10 16.50 -2.30
C SER A 154 3.87 16.34 -0.79
N THR A 155 2.70 16.71 -0.29
CA THR A 155 2.34 16.55 1.12
C THR A 155 1.25 15.48 1.24
N CYS A 156 1.48 14.46 2.07
CA CYS A 156 0.45 13.45 2.34
C CYS A 156 -0.65 14.00 3.23
N ASP A 157 -1.81 13.32 3.24
CA ASP A 157 -2.99 13.73 3.99
C ASP A 157 -2.67 13.99 5.47
N VAL A 158 -1.92 13.07 6.10
CA VAL A 158 -1.54 13.19 7.52
C VAL A 158 -0.66 14.41 7.79
N CYS A 159 0.37 14.64 6.96
CA CYS A 159 1.23 15.81 7.10
C CYS A 159 0.48 17.11 6.81
N GLY A 160 -0.51 17.07 5.90
CA GLY A 160 -1.44 18.17 5.64
C GLY A 160 -2.27 18.50 6.88
N LEU A 161 -2.87 17.49 7.52
CA LEU A 161 -3.63 17.64 8.77
C LEU A 161 -2.77 18.24 9.89
N LYS A 162 -1.55 17.75 10.07
CA LYS A 162 -0.61 18.29 11.07
C LYS A 162 -0.28 19.76 10.81
N SER A 163 -0.01 20.12 9.54
CA SER A 163 0.30 21.50 9.15
C SER A 163 -0.87 22.44 9.36
N ALA A 164 -2.09 21.97 9.08
CA ALA A 164 -3.33 22.71 9.30
C ALA A 164 -3.75 22.77 10.78
N ARG A 165 -2.97 22.19 11.71
CA ARG A 165 -3.33 22.02 13.12
C ARG A 165 -4.73 21.41 13.29
N HIS A 166 -5.07 20.45 12.42
CA HIS A 166 -6.36 19.78 12.46
C HIS A 166 -6.52 18.97 13.74
N TYR A 167 -7.73 18.95 14.28
CA TYR A 167 -8.10 18.14 15.44
C TYR A 167 -9.58 17.77 15.37
N GLU A 168 -9.89 16.60 15.92
CA GLU A 168 -11.26 16.08 16.03
C GLU A 168 -11.80 16.24 17.45
N ALA A 169 -10.94 16.32 18.46
CA ALA A 169 -11.33 16.44 19.84
C ALA A 169 -10.49 17.48 20.59
N ILE A 170 -11.12 18.12 21.59
CA ILE A 170 -10.44 18.93 22.59
C ILE A 170 -10.53 18.17 23.91
N LEU A 171 -9.39 17.77 24.47
CA LEU A 171 -9.31 17.24 25.83
C LEU A 171 -8.96 18.38 26.79
N GLN A 172 -9.92 18.76 27.62
CA GLN A 172 -9.80 19.81 28.61
C GLN A 172 -9.48 19.18 29.96
N VAL A 173 -8.24 19.28 30.39
CA VAL A 173 -7.80 18.78 31.70
C VAL A 173 -7.97 19.92 32.70
N ARG A 174 -8.74 19.69 33.77
CA ARG A 174 -9.07 20.69 34.79
C ARG A 174 -8.85 20.15 36.19
N GLY A 175 -8.42 20.99 37.12
CA GLY A 175 -8.22 20.61 38.51
C GLY A 175 -7.36 21.60 39.27
N LYS A 176 -7.15 21.34 40.56
CA LYS A 176 -6.13 22.03 41.36
C LYS A 176 -4.81 21.26 41.21
N PHE A 177 -3.81 21.87 40.60
CA PHE A 177 -2.53 21.24 40.33
C PHE A 177 -1.43 21.87 41.17
N THR A 178 -0.53 21.04 41.70
CA THR A 178 0.86 21.47 41.91
C THR A 178 1.55 21.58 40.54
N ARG A 179 2.63 22.35 40.47
CA ARG A 179 3.38 22.52 39.21
C ARG A 179 3.93 21.19 38.70
N GLU A 180 4.37 20.34 39.62
CA GLU A 180 4.92 19.01 39.38
C GLU A 180 3.87 18.11 38.76
N ARG A 181 2.68 18.03 39.38
CA ARG A 181 1.59 17.18 38.89
C ARG A 181 1.05 17.64 37.54
N TYR A 182 0.96 18.96 37.30
CA TYR A 182 0.62 19.50 35.98
C TYR A 182 1.60 19.00 34.91
N SER A 183 2.90 19.09 35.20
CA SER A 183 3.96 18.67 34.28
C SER A 183 3.93 17.16 34.02
N GLU A 184 3.74 16.37 35.07
CA GLU A 184 3.65 14.91 35.01
C GLU A 184 2.51 14.45 34.08
N ILE A 185 1.30 14.93 34.33
CA ILE A 185 0.11 14.55 33.54
C ILE A 185 0.29 14.96 32.09
N ARG A 186 0.77 16.19 31.84
CA ARG A 186 1.01 16.69 30.49
C ARG A 186 2.03 15.83 29.75
N LYS A 187 3.15 15.50 30.40
CA LYS A 187 4.20 14.66 29.81
C LYS A 187 3.67 13.25 29.48
N MET A 188 2.90 12.65 30.39
CA MET A 188 2.30 11.33 30.19
C MET A 188 1.34 11.32 28.98
N LEU A 189 0.48 12.34 28.86
CA LEU A 189 -0.42 12.48 27.71
C LEU A 189 0.34 12.69 26.40
N GLN A 190 1.40 13.50 26.41
CA GLN A 190 2.24 13.70 25.24
C GLN A 190 2.97 12.42 24.82
N GLN A 191 3.47 11.63 25.77
CA GLN A 191 4.09 10.33 25.51
C GLN A 191 3.07 9.33 24.92
N LEU A 192 1.85 9.30 25.46
CA LEU A 192 0.77 8.46 24.93
C LEU A 192 0.46 8.82 23.47
N ALA A 193 0.42 10.11 23.13
CA ALA A 193 0.22 10.57 21.76
C ALA A 193 1.39 10.19 20.85
N ALA A 194 2.63 10.36 21.31
CA ALA A 194 3.81 9.99 20.53
C ALA A 194 3.84 8.49 20.23
N GLU A 195 3.53 7.64 21.21
CA GLU A 195 3.47 6.19 21.02
C GLU A 195 2.31 5.76 20.10
N ALA A 196 1.14 6.38 20.25
CA ALA A 196 0.04 6.16 19.31
C ALA A 196 0.44 6.59 17.88
N GLY A 197 1.13 7.73 17.74
CA GLY A 197 1.61 8.28 16.48
C GLY A 197 2.67 7.44 15.76
N LYS A 198 3.36 6.54 16.48
CA LYS A 198 4.25 5.57 15.84
C LYS A 198 3.47 4.51 15.07
N ARG A 199 2.32 4.07 15.61
CA ARG A 199 1.46 3.01 15.06
C ARG A 199 0.45 3.55 14.04
N GLU A 200 -0.06 4.75 14.29
CA GLU A 200 -1.03 5.42 13.42
C GLU A 200 -0.59 6.87 13.24
N LYS A 201 -0.03 7.24 12.09
CA LYS A 201 0.58 8.58 11.91
C LYS A 201 -0.42 9.73 12.08
N ALA A 202 -1.71 9.45 11.88
CA ALA A 202 -2.84 10.36 12.11
C ALA A 202 -3.14 10.61 13.59
N ALA A 203 -2.58 9.83 14.51
CA ALA A 203 -2.67 10.05 15.95
C ALA A 203 -1.62 11.08 16.40
N PHE A 204 -2.06 12.28 16.76
CA PHE A 204 -1.20 13.37 17.22
C PHE A 204 -1.94 14.40 18.07
N ILE A 205 -1.17 15.16 18.86
CA ILE A 205 -1.63 16.40 19.50
C ILE A 205 -1.27 17.55 18.56
N ALA A 206 -2.29 18.25 18.05
CA ALA A 206 -2.15 19.37 17.12
C ALA A 206 -1.70 20.66 17.82
N ASN A 207 -2.14 20.86 19.06
CA ASN A 207 -1.83 22.04 19.85
C ASN A 207 -2.05 21.79 21.34
N VAL A 208 -1.35 22.56 22.18
CA VAL A 208 -1.53 22.61 23.64
C VAL A 208 -1.76 24.06 24.04
N LYS A 209 -2.81 24.33 24.81
CA LYS A 209 -3.07 25.66 25.38
C LYS A 209 -3.14 25.58 26.89
N GLU A 210 -2.36 26.42 27.56
CA GLU A 210 -2.40 26.54 29.02
C GLU A 210 -3.61 27.36 29.45
N GLN A 211 -4.20 27.00 30.58
CA GLN A 211 -5.38 27.63 31.16
C GLN A 211 -5.15 27.84 32.66
N ARG A 212 -5.86 28.79 33.27
CA ARG A 212 -5.71 29.08 34.71
C ARG A 212 -5.90 27.85 35.60
N GLU A 213 -6.86 26.99 35.24
CA GLU A 213 -7.20 25.78 36.00
C GLU A 213 -6.80 24.48 35.29
N GLY A 214 -5.76 24.52 34.44
CA GLY A 214 -5.27 23.34 33.73
C GLY A 214 -4.82 23.62 32.29
N PHE A 215 -5.21 22.77 31.35
CA PHE A 215 -4.78 22.92 29.95
C PHE A 215 -5.73 22.21 28.98
N ASP A 216 -5.64 22.61 27.71
CA ASP A 216 -6.39 22.03 26.60
C ASP A 216 -5.44 21.35 25.62
N LEU A 217 -5.71 20.09 25.29
CA LEU A 217 -5.06 19.37 24.20
C LEU A 217 -6.00 19.32 23.01
N TYR A 218 -5.53 19.78 21.86
CA TYR A 218 -6.23 19.65 20.58
C TYR A 218 -5.72 18.37 19.91
N VAL A 219 -6.56 17.35 19.80
CA VAL A 219 -6.15 15.98 19.52
C VAL A 219 -6.83 15.43 18.27
N ASN A 220 -6.05 14.68 17.49
CA ASN A 220 -6.50 13.89 16.35
C ASN A 220 -6.01 12.45 16.50
N PRO A 221 -6.80 11.42 16.13
CA PRO A 221 -8.26 11.45 16.00
C PRO A 221 -8.95 11.55 17.37
N ALA A 222 -10.28 11.64 17.40
CA ALA A 222 -11.05 11.68 18.65
C ALA A 222 -10.86 10.43 19.54
N SER A 223 -10.56 9.27 18.95
CA SER A 223 -10.28 8.03 19.69
C SER A 223 -9.02 8.15 20.56
N LEU A 224 -7.99 8.89 20.12
CA LEU A 224 -6.81 9.17 20.94
C LEU A 224 -7.18 10.03 22.16
N ALA A 225 -8.03 11.04 21.99
CA ALA A 225 -8.51 11.88 23.09
C ALA A 225 -9.32 11.09 24.11
N ARG A 226 -10.17 10.16 23.65
CA ARG A 226 -10.91 9.25 24.55
C ARG A 226 -9.97 8.32 25.31
N ARG A 227 -8.96 7.77 24.64
CA ARG A 227 -7.94 6.92 25.30
C ARG A 227 -7.19 7.69 26.38
N MET A 228 -6.80 8.94 26.09
CA MET A 228 -6.23 9.86 27.08
C MET A 228 -7.18 10.11 28.27
N ALA A 229 -8.46 10.40 28.00
CA ALA A 229 -9.45 10.61 29.05
C ALA A 229 -9.67 9.37 29.92
N SER A 230 -9.70 8.17 29.32
CA SER A 230 -9.77 6.91 30.06
C SER A 230 -8.56 6.70 30.97
N MET A 231 -7.36 7.05 30.51
CA MET A 231 -6.14 7.02 31.33
C MET A 231 -6.22 8.02 32.50
N LEU A 232 -6.74 9.23 32.27
CA LEU A 232 -6.98 10.21 33.34
C LEU A 232 -8.00 9.70 34.37
N LYS A 233 -9.07 9.05 33.91
CA LYS A 233 -10.08 8.46 34.78
C LYS A 233 -9.49 7.34 35.65
N SER A 234 -8.69 6.44 35.06
CA SER A 234 -8.16 5.28 35.78
C SER A 234 -7.04 5.65 36.75
N TRP A 235 -6.08 6.47 36.33
CA TRP A 235 -4.87 6.74 37.12
C TRP A 235 -5.05 7.93 38.06
N PHE A 236 -5.87 8.91 37.66
CA PHE A 236 -6.05 10.15 38.41
C PHE A 236 -7.48 10.34 38.93
N ARG A 237 -8.34 9.32 38.81
CA ARG A 237 -9.75 9.35 39.26
C ARG A 237 -10.54 10.54 38.70
N ALA A 238 -10.19 10.98 37.49
CA ALA A 238 -10.83 12.13 36.87
C ALA A 238 -12.32 11.84 36.53
N GLU A 239 -13.19 12.81 36.81
CA GLU A 239 -14.56 12.83 36.28
C GLU A 239 -14.53 13.24 34.81
N ILE A 240 -15.12 12.42 33.94
CA ILE A 240 -15.10 12.64 32.48
C ILE A 240 -16.50 13.03 31.99
N LYS A 241 -16.60 14.15 31.25
CA LYS A 241 -17.80 14.53 30.49
C LYS A 241 -17.43 14.72 29.03
N GLU A 242 -18.18 14.12 28.13
CA GLU A 242 -17.98 14.25 26.68
C GLU A 242 -19.22 14.87 26.03
N SER A 243 -19.01 15.79 25.09
CA SER A 243 -20.04 16.31 24.20
C SER A 243 -19.54 16.33 22.76
N ALA A 244 -20.47 16.31 21.81
CA ALA A 244 -20.17 16.29 20.38
C ALA A 244 -20.96 17.38 19.66
N LYS A 245 -20.30 18.09 18.74
CA LYS A 245 -20.92 19.07 17.86
C LYS A 245 -20.74 18.65 16.41
N LEU A 246 -21.82 18.64 15.62
CA LEU A 246 -21.74 18.47 14.18
C LEU A 246 -21.03 19.70 13.58
N VAL A 247 -19.91 19.48 12.88
CA VAL A 247 -19.10 20.55 12.27
C VAL A 247 -19.09 20.50 10.74
N GLY A 248 -19.67 19.45 10.15
CA GLY A 248 -19.83 19.37 8.72
C GLY A 248 -20.29 17.99 8.26
N GLN A 249 -20.28 17.80 6.95
CA GLN A 249 -20.64 16.56 6.29
C GLN A 249 -19.73 16.38 5.08
N THR A 250 -19.28 15.15 4.83
CA THR A 250 -18.55 14.82 3.60
C THR A 250 -19.51 14.77 2.42
N ARG A 251 -18.97 14.82 1.19
CA ARG A 251 -19.78 14.75 -0.05
C ARG A 251 -20.57 13.43 -0.17
N ASP A 252 -20.06 12.35 0.40
CA ASP A 252 -20.72 11.04 0.50
C ASP A 252 -21.69 10.94 1.70
N GLY A 253 -21.99 12.04 2.38
CA GLY A 253 -23.02 12.12 3.40
C GLY A 253 -22.56 11.78 4.83
N ARG A 254 -21.29 11.45 5.07
CA ARG A 254 -20.79 11.15 6.42
C ARG A 254 -20.67 12.42 7.25
N LYS A 255 -21.30 12.42 8.43
CA LYS A 255 -21.26 13.54 9.38
C LYS A 255 -19.88 13.64 10.03
N LYS A 256 -19.31 14.86 10.06
CA LYS A 256 -18.07 15.19 10.78
C LYS A 256 -18.41 15.85 12.10
N PHE A 257 -17.90 15.30 13.19
CA PHE A 257 -18.11 15.82 14.54
C PHE A 257 -16.82 16.38 15.13
N ARG A 258 -16.96 17.38 16.00
CA ARG A 258 -15.91 17.84 16.90
C ARG A 258 -16.33 17.51 18.33
N PHE A 259 -15.46 16.83 19.05
CA PHE A 259 -15.70 16.39 20.42
C PHE A 259 -15.04 17.34 21.42
N SER A 260 -15.72 17.57 22.53
CA SER A 260 -15.16 18.24 23.70
C SER A 260 -15.21 17.28 24.86
N ILE A 261 -14.05 16.89 25.38
CA ILE A 261 -13.91 15.97 26.50
C ILE A 261 -13.34 16.76 27.68
N LEU A 262 -14.13 16.92 28.73
CA LEU A 262 -13.71 17.54 29.97
C LEU A 262 -13.31 16.45 30.97
N ALA A 263 -12.07 16.52 31.44
CA ALA A 263 -11.54 15.69 32.51
C ALA A 263 -11.27 16.56 33.74
N ARG A 264 -12.10 16.42 34.79
CA ARG A 264 -11.90 17.10 36.07
C ARG A 264 -11.20 16.17 37.05
N LEU A 265 -9.95 16.49 37.40
CA LEU A 265 -9.23 15.80 38.45
C LEU A 265 -9.76 16.24 39.82
N PRO A 266 -9.89 15.31 40.78
CA PRO A 266 -10.20 15.66 42.15
C PRO A 266 -9.07 16.51 42.75
N SER A 267 -9.43 17.40 43.69
CA SER A 267 -8.42 18.00 44.57
C SER A 267 -7.76 16.90 45.39
N GLU A 268 -6.44 16.97 45.58
CA GLU A 268 -5.82 16.14 46.61
C GLU A 268 -6.45 16.49 47.95
N ARG A 269 -6.97 15.48 48.64
CA ARG A 269 -7.08 15.61 50.10
C ARG A 269 -5.62 15.69 50.56
N GLY A 270 -5.26 16.80 51.20
CA GLY A 270 -3.98 16.92 51.91
C GLY A 270 -3.86 15.85 52.98
#